data_AF-A0A7S2D6F7-F1
#
_entry.id   AF-A0A7S2D6F7-F1
#
_cell.length_a   1.000
_cell.length_b   1.000
_cell.length_c   1.000
_cell.angle_alpha   90.00
_cell.angle_beta   90.00
_cell.angle_gamma   90.00
#
_symmetry.space_group_name_H-M   'P 1'
#
loop_
_entity.id
_entity.type
_entity.pdbx_description
1 polymer ?
#
loop_
_entity_poly.entity_id
_entity_poly.type
_entity_poly.pdbx_seq_one_letter_code
_entity_poly.pdbx_strand_id
1 'polypeptide(L)'
;MAPSLRILLLLHASVLGVDARTCKGGDQASCECLLSCGTVFGADPSKCKEADDPNEVVDQMVGKALQLPGNECDLVGCVVTCSKKLDCLNDNIVEKCARVKSEYPHCKTNCNAAGWGASPLGAGRQLLFSLAASVAGLAALGLCGAGGCR
;
A
#
# COMPACT_ATOMS: atom_id res chain seq x y z
N MET A 1 -4.69 -41.87 -35.80
CA MET A 1 -3.71 -40.81 -36.07
C MET A 1 -4.15 -39.58 -35.28
N ALA A 2 -3.54 -39.37 -34.10
CA ALA A 2 -3.91 -38.33 -33.15
C ALA A 2 -2.71 -37.41 -32.93
N PRO A 3 -2.79 -36.11 -33.26
CA PRO A 3 -1.77 -35.16 -32.87
C PRO A 3 -2.14 -34.44 -31.56
N SER A 4 -1.23 -34.57 -30.60
CA SER A 4 -0.69 -33.44 -29.83
C SER A 4 -1.46 -32.94 -28.59
N LEU A 5 -1.61 -33.84 -27.62
CA LEU A 5 -1.85 -33.57 -26.20
C LEU A 5 -0.55 -33.09 -25.50
N ARG A 6 0.01 -31.92 -25.87
CA ARG A 6 1.27 -31.40 -25.28
C ARG A 6 1.30 -29.89 -25.00
N ILE A 7 0.16 -29.19 -25.03
CA ILE A 7 0.10 -27.73 -24.75
C ILE A 7 -0.87 -27.46 -23.59
N LEU A 8 -0.72 -28.16 -22.47
CA LEU A 8 -1.63 -28.03 -21.33
C LEU A 8 -0.93 -28.00 -19.96
N LEU A 9 0.34 -27.60 -19.89
CA LEU A 9 1.08 -27.71 -18.62
C LEU A 9 2.22 -26.70 -18.40
N LEU A 10 2.08 -25.45 -18.82
CA LEU A 10 3.03 -24.38 -18.45
C LEU A 10 2.38 -23.00 -18.21
N LEU A 11 1.20 -22.95 -17.59
CA LEU A 11 0.77 -21.76 -16.86
C LEU A 11 1.08 -22.00 -15.38
N HIS A 12 2.38 -21.91 -15.06
CA HIS A 12 2.83 -21.74 -13.69
C HIS A 12 2.23 -20.42 -13.20
N ALA A 13 1.36 -20.55 -12.21
CA ALA A 13 0.83 -19.46 -11.42
C ALA A 13 2.00 -18.67 -10.82
N SER A 14 2.35 -17.55 -11.45
CA SER A 14 3.03 -16.46 -10.77
C SER A 14 2.00 -15.86 -9.81
N VAL A 15 1.85 -16.49 -8.64
CA VAL A 15 1.26 -15.83 -7.48
C VAL A 15 2.14 -14.61 -7.25
N LEU A 16 1.63 -13.44 -7.63
CA LEU A 16 2.18 -12.17 -7.20
C LEU A 16 2.11 -12.20 -5.68
N GLY A 17 3.25 -12.45 -5.04
CA GLY A 17 3.43 -12.19 -3.62
C GLY A 17 3.20 -10.70 -3.41
N VAL A 18 1.95 -10.33 -3.15
CA VAL A 18 1.65 -9.11 -2.41
C VAL A 18 2.46 -9.28 -1.14
N ASP A 19 3.51 -8.45 -1.00
CA ASP A 19 4.30 -8.37 0.22
C ASP A 19 3.32 -7.92 1.30
N ALA A 20 2.67 -8.91 1.94
CA ALA A 20 1.62 -8.74 2.91
C ALA A 20 2.29 -8.27 4.18
N ARG A 21 2.68 -6.99 4.19
CA ARG A 21 2.90 -6.21 5.40
C ARG A 21 1.64 -6.43 6.24
N THR A 22 1.74 -7.37 7.17
CA THR A 22 0.60 -7.82 7.96
C THR A 22 0.22 -6.62 8.80
N CYS A 23 -1.00 -6.11 8.62
CA CYS A 23 -1.49 -4.99 9.41
C CYS A 23 -1.33 -5.31 10.90
N LYS A 24 -1.04 -4.30 11.70
CA LYS A 24 -1.01 -4.44 13.16
C LYS A 24 -2.39 -4.94 13.62
N GLY A 25 -2.42 -6.16 14.19
CA GLY A 25 -3.66 -6.82 14.59
C GLY A 25 -4.28 -7.74 13.53
N GLY A 26 -3.63 -7.93 12.38
CA GLY A 26 -4.02 -8.87 11.33
C GLY A 26 -5.30 -8.49 10.58
N ASP A 27 -5.88 -9.49 9.93
CA ASP A 27 -7.07 -9.34 9.08
C ASP A 27 -8.29 -8.92 9.90
N GLN A 28 -8.41 -9.44 11.12
CA GLN A 28 -9.51 -9.10 12.01
C GLN A 28 -9.51 -7.61 12.41
N ALA A 29 -8.35 -7.06 12.80
CA ALA A 29 -8.25 -5.63 13.11
C ALA A 29 -8.50 -4.75 11.87
N SER A 30 -8.09 -5.22 10.69
CA SER A 30 -8.32 -4.55 9.41
C SER A 30 -9.81 -4.51 9.07
N CYS A 31 -10.49 -5.65 9.17
CA CYS A 31 -11.93 -5.77 8.97
C CYS A 31 -12.69 -4.85 9.94
N GLU A 32 -12.40 -4.96 11.25
CA GLU A 32 -13.08 -4.15 12.27
C GLU A 32 -12.89 -2.65 12.03
N CYS A 33 -11.68 -2.23 11.62
CA CYS A 33 -11.42 -0.83 11.30
C CYS A 33 -12.26 -0.36 10.10
N LEU A 34 -12.25 -1.13 9.01
CA LEU A 34 -12.99 -0.77 7.79
C LEU A 34 -14.50 -0.70 8.06
N LEU A 35 -15.07 -1.70 8.73
CA LEU A 35 -16.50 -1.73 9.03
C LEU A 35 -16.91 -0.70 10.09
N SER A 36 -15.96 -0.16 10.85
CA SER A 36 -16.21 0.98 11.75
C SER A 36 -16.43 2.30 11.01
N CYS A 37 -16.11 2.40 9.72
CA CYS A 37 -16.42 3.57 8.91
C CYS A 37 -17.91 3.59 8.55
N GLY A 38 -18.70 4.25 9.39
CA GLY A 38 -20.16 4.18 9.33
C GLY A 38 -20.83 4.78 8.09
N THR A 39 -20.16 5.69 7.38
CA THR A 39 -20.72 6.32 6.18
C THR A 39 -20.81 5.40 4.97
N VAL A 40 -19.96 4.37 4.90
CA VAL A 40 -19.79 3.56 3.67
C VAL A 40 -20.09 2.08 3.90
N PHE A 41 -19.74 1.56 5.07
CA PHE A 41 -19.81 0.12 5.36
C PHE A 41 -20.88 -0.23 6.41
N GLY A 42 -21.82 0.67 6.70
CA GLY A 42 -22.95 0.37 7.58
C GLY A 42 -22.62 0.24 9.07
N ALA A 43 -21.41 0.64 9.50
CA ALA A 43 -21.01 0.81 10.90
C ALA A 43 -21.09 -0.45 11.79
N ASP A 44 -20.91 -1.65 11.24
CA ASP A 44 -21.09 -2.90 11.99
C ASP A 44 -19.82 -3.76 12.06
N PRO A 45 -18.83 -3.39 12.90
CA PRO A 45 -17.60 -4.15 13.07
C PRO A 45 -17.80 -5.53 13.70
N SER A 46 -18.97 -5.81 14.29
CA SER A 46 -19.26 -7.11 14.92
C SER A 46 -19.25 -8.25 13.91
N LYS A 47 -19.60 -7.96 12.65
CA LYS A 47 -19.57 -8.93 11.53
C LYS A 47 -18.19 -9.54 11.29
N CYS A 48 -17.13 -8.82 11.63
CA CYS A 48 -15.75 -9.33 11.52
C CYS A 48 -15.42 -10.39 12.56
N LYS A 49 -16.15 -10.45 13.68
CA LYS A 49 -15.97 -11.46 14.73
C LYS A 49 -16.84 -12.69 14.53
N GLU A 50 -17.97 -12.50 13.85
CA GLU A 50 -18.95 -13.54 13.58
C GLU A 50 -18.60 -14.36 12.32
N ALA A 51 -17.83 -13.79 11.40
CA ALA A 51 -17.44 -14.45 10.17
C ALA A 51 -16.25 -15.41 10.36
N ASP A 52 -16.31 -16.56 9.67
CA ASP A 52 -15.20 -17.51 9.57
C ASP A 52 -14.00 -16.90 8.80
N ASP A 53 -14.26 -16.05 7.80
CA ASP A 53 -13.25 -15.29 7.06
C ASP A 53 -13.57 -13.78 7.06
N PRO A 54 -12.85 -12.97 7.84
CA PRO A 54 -13.02 -11.51 7.84
C PRO A 54 -12.78 -10.86 6.47
N ASN A 55 -11.98 -11.47 5.59
CA ASN A 55 -11.69 -10.92 4.28
C ASN A 55 -12.91 -11.01 3.35
N GLU A 56 -13.69 -12.09 3.42
CA GLU A 56 -14.94 -12.22 2.66
C GLU A 56 -15.95 -11.12 3.04
N VAL A 57 -16.04 -10.81 4.34
CA VAL A 57 -16.87 -9.71 4.83
C VAL A 57 -16.42 -8.38 4.24
N VAL A 58 -15.11 -8.09 4.28
CA VAL A 58 -14.55 -6.86 3.70
C VAL A 58 -14.84 -6.78 2.21
N ASP A 59 -14.59 -7.85 1.45
CA ASP A 59 -14.80 -7.90 0.01
C ASP A 59 -16.26 -7.67 -0.37
N GLN A 60 -17.20 -8.30 0.34
CA GLN A 60 -18.63 -8.10 0.13
C GLN A 60 -19.03 -6.64 0.38
N MET A 61 -18.48 -6.03 1.43
CA MET A 61 -18.81 -4.67 1.83
C MET A 61 -18.18 -3.63 0.89
N VAL A 62 -16.96 -3.86 0.42
CA VAL A 62 -16.31 -3.07 -0.64
C VAL A 62 -17.09 -3.19 -1.94
N GLY A 63 -17.51 -4.40 -2.33
CA GLY A 63 -18.34 -4.62 -3.51
C GLY A 63 -19.66 -3.83 -3.46
N LYS A 64 -20.33 -3.79 -2.31
CA LYS A 64 -21.54 -2.97 -2.11
C LYS A 64 -21.25 -1.47 -2.14
N ALA A 65 -20.16 -1.03 -1.52
CA ALA A 65 -19.77 0.38 -1.50
C ALA A 65 -19.47 0.91 -2.90
N LEU A 66 -18.83 0.12 -3.76
CA LEU A 66 -18.52 0.46 -5.15
C LEU A 66 -19.77 0.58 -6.04
N GLN A 67 -20.90 0.02 -5.64
CA GLN A 67 -22.18 0.16 -6.37
C GLN A 67 -22.89 1.49 -6.06
N LEU A 68 -22.46 2.22 -5.03
CA LEU A 68 -23.08 3.47 -4.59
C LEU A 68 -22.26 4.67 -5.12
N PRO A 69 -22.72 5.35 -6.19
CA PRO A 69 -22.02 6.53 -6.70
C PRO A 69 -22.03 7.66 -5.66
N GLY A 70 -20.95 8.43 -5.59
CA GLY A 70 -20.79 9.55 -4.65
C GLY A 70 -20.09 9.20 -3.33
N ASN A 71 -19.82 7.91 -3.07
CA ASN A 71 -19.13 7.45 -1.87
C ASN A 71 -17.62 7.20 -2.08
N GLU A 72 -17.07 7.56 -3.24
CA GLU A 72 -15.68 7.26 -3.60
C GLU A 72 -14.68 7.95 -2.65
N CYS A 73 -14.95 9.20 -2.30
CA CYS A 73 -14.12 9.96 -1.35
C CYS A 73 -14.12 9.34 0.05
N ASP A 74 -15.29 8.92 0.53
CA ASP A 74 -15.46 8.35 1.87
C ASP A 74 -14.86 6.95 1.94
N LEU A 75 -15.06 6.14 0.90
CA LEU A 75 -14.50 4.79 0.77
C LEU A 75 -12.97 4.86 0.84
N VAL A 76 -12.35 5.68 0.00
CA VAL A 76 -10.88 5.77 -0.06
C VAL A 76 -10.31 6.45 1.19
N GLY A 77 -11.03 7.39 1.78
CA GLY A 77 -10.67 8.03 3.04
C GLY A 77 -10.66 7.07 4.22
N CYS A 78 -11.65 6.18 4.29
CA CYS A 78 -11.70 5.13 5.28
C CYS A 78 -10.51 4.18 5.14
N VAL A 79 -10.27 3.66 3.94
CA VAL A 79 -9.17 2.71 3.68
C VAL A 79 -7.83 3.31 4.11
N VAL A 80 -7.50 4.53 3.66
CA VAL A 80 -6.23 5.18 4.03
C VAL A 80 -6.13 5.43 5.53
N THR A 81 -7.21 5.84 6.19
CA THR A 81 -7.22 6.08 7.64
C THR A 81 -6.97 4.78 8.42
N CYS A 82 -7.62 3.68 8.02
CA CYS A 82 -7.42 2.38 8.63
C CYS A 82 -6.02 1.83 8.41
N SER A 83 -5.51 1.89 7.19
CA SER A 83 -4.15 1.43 6.89
C SER A 83 -3.09 2.22 7.65
N LYS A 84 -3.30 3.52 7.89
CA LYS A 84 -2.43 4.33 8.77
C LYS A 84 -2.51 3.86 10.23
N LYS A 85 -3.72 3.68 10.75
CA LYS A 85 -3.96 3.26 12.14
C LYS A 85 -3.33 1.90 12.45
N LEU A 86 -3.34 1.01 11.47
CA LEU A 86 -2.84 -0.36 11.58
C LEU A 86 -1.42 -0.54 11.02
N ASP A 87 -0.71 0.55 10.71
CA ASP A 87 0.67 0.52 10.21
C ASP A 87 0.89 -0.38 8.97
N CYS A 88 -0.09 -0.38 8.06
CA CYS A 88 -0.04 -1.13 6.80
C CYS A 88 -0.38 -0.29 5.58
N LEU A 89 -0.22 1.03 5.68
CA LEU A 89 -0.30 1.90 4.51
C LEU A 89 0.89 1.61 3.58
N ASN A 90 0.61 1.17 2.36
CA ASN A 90 1.60 0.85 1.35
C ASN A 90 1.40 1.68 0.07
N ASP A 91 2.36 1.60 -0.85
CA ASP A 91 2.34 2.37 -2.10
C ASP A 91 1.11 2.06 -2.96
N ASN A 92 0.59 0.83 -2.93
CA ASN A 92 -0.62 0.46 -3.68
C ASN A 92 -1.86 1.21 -3.17
N ILE A 93 -2.00 1.36 -1.85
CA ILE A 93 -3.11 2.09 -1.23
C ILE A 93 -2.97 3.59 -1.50
N VAL A 94 -1.75 4.12 -1.43
CA VAL A 94 -1.43 5.52 -1.74
C VAL A 94 -1.75 5.85 -3.20
N GLU A 95 -1.32 5.01 -4.14
CA GLU A 95 -1.56 5.17 -5.58
C GLU A 95 -3.06 5.14 -5.90
N LYS A 96 -3.79 4.16 -5.36
CA LYS A 96 -5.26 4.08 -5.51
C LYS A 96 -5.95 5.32 -4.94
N CYS A 97 -5.52 5.80 -3.79
CA CYS A 97 -6.04 7.05 -3.22
C CYS A 97 -5.75 8.25 -4.10
N ALA A 98 -4.51 8.39 -4.59
CA ALA A 98 -4.11 9.47 -5.46
C ALA A 98 -4.92 9.49 -6.76
N ARG A 99 -5.21 8.31 -7.34
CA ARG A 99 -6.08 8.19 -8.51
C ARG A 99 -7.50 8.69 -8.24
N VAL A 100 -8.15 8.21 -7.16
CA VAL A 100 -9.49 8.68 -6.78
C VAL A 100 -9.51 10.19 -6.54
N LYS A 101 -8.49 10.73 -5.85
CA LYS A 101 -8.38 12.18 -5.65
C LYS A 101 -8.20 12.98 -6.94
N SER A 102 -7.50 12.41 -7.92
CA SER A 102 -7.33 13.03 -9.25
C SER A 102 -8.63 13.00 -10.06
N GLU A 103 -9.41 11.92 -9.95
CA GLU A 103 -10.70 11.79 -10.64
C GLU A 103 -11.79 12.64 -9.97
N TYR A 104 -11.74 12.79 -8.65
CA TYR A 104 -12.72 13.49 -7.83
C TYR A 104 -12.04 14.60 -7.02
N PRO A 105 -11.81 15.80 -7.62
CA PRO A 105 -11.03 16.87 -6.99
C PRO A 105 -11.68 17.48 -5.74
N HIS A 106 -12.96 17.21 -5.50
CA HIS A 106 -13.66 17.61 -4.29
C HIS A 106 -13.35 16.71 -3.08
N CYS A 107 -12.70 15.55 -3.28
CA CYS A 107 -12.25 14.69 -2.19
C CYS A 107 -11.17 15.39 -1.35
N LYS A 108 -11.46 15.64 -0.07
CA LYS A 108 -10.49 16.23 0.88
C LYS A 108 -9.53 15.18 1.50
N THR A 109 -9.51 13.97 0.98
CA THR A 109 -8.75 12.85 1.53
C THR A 109 -7.24 13.08 1.46
N ASN A 110 -6.54 12.71 2.53
CA ASN A 110 -5.08 12.79 2.63
C ASN A 110 -4.43 11.43 2.30
N CYS A 111 -4.09 11.26 1.03
CA CYS A 111 -3.44 10.06 0.48
C CYS A 111 -1.97 9.89 0.89
N ASN A 112 -1.36 10.85 1.58
CA ASN A 112 0.08 10.78 1.83
C ASN A 112 0.43 9.64 2.78
N ALA A 113 1.48 8.89 2.43
CA ALA A 113 2.16 7.90 3.27
C ALA A 113 2.82 8.52 4.52
N ALA A 114 2.90 9.85 4.59
CA ALA A 114 3.39 10.60 5.74
C ALA A 114 2.39 10.50 6.91
N GLY A 115 2.27 9.32 7.49
CA GLY A 115 1.59 9.04 8.73
C GLY A 115 2.59 8.41 9.70
N TRP A 116 3.23 9.25 10.51
CA TRP A 116 3.57 8.92 11.90
C TRP A 116 4.51 7.74 12.15
N GLY A 117 5.41 7.44 11.21
CA GLY A 117 6.65 6.72 11.47
C GLY A 117 7.80 7.72 11.59
N ALA A 118 8.17 8.05 12.83
CA ALA A 118 9.38 8.80 13.19
C ALA A 118 9.76 9.98 12.25
N SER A 119 9.18 11.16 12.47
CA SER A 119 10.05 12.33 12.38
C SER A 119 11.16 12.10 13.42
N PRO A 120 12.45 12.03 13.05
CA PRO A 120 13.49 12.15 14.06
C PRO A 120 13.37 13.55 14.67
N LEU A 121 12.56 13.68 15.72
CA LEU A 121 12.69 14.77 16.67
C LEU A 121 14.10 14.67 17.23
N GLY A 122 14.95 15.64 16.88
CA GLY A 122 16.21 15.86 17.58
C GLY A 122 17.47 15.41 16.86
N ALA A 123 17.75 16.01 15.71
CA ALA A 123 19.13 16.42 15.43
C ALA A 123 19.14 17.92 15.15
N GLY A 124 18.68 18.68 16.15
CA GLY A 124 19.27 19.98 16.41
C GLY A 124 20.75 19.76 16.66
N ARG A 125 21.55 19.81 15.61
CA ARG A 125 22.99 19.97 15.74
C ARG A 125 23.36 21.13 14.85
N GLN A 126 23.61 22.22 15.55
CA GLN A 126 24.12 23.46 15.03
C GLN A 126 25.32 23.20 14.11
N LEU A 127 25.42 24.09 13.11
CA LEU A 127 26.64 24.74 12.65
C LEU A 127 27.93 24.08 13.14
N LEU A 128 28.77 23.62 12.21
CA LEU A 128 30.14 24.12 12.14
C LEU A 128 30.62 24.04 10.71
N PHE A 129 30.93 25.22 10.19
CA PHE A 129 31.84 25.44 9.09
C PHE A 129 33.09 24.58 9.26
N SER A 130 33.51 23.90 8.20
CA SER A 130 34.93 23.63 7.97
C SER A 130 35.18 23.68 6.48
N LEU A 131 35.51 24.88 6.01
CA LEU A 131 36.34 25.08 4.83
C LEU A 131 37.67 24.34 5.06
N ALA A 132 37.96 23.35 4.25
CA ALA A 132 39.33 23.00 3.91
C ALA A 132 39.33 22.38 2.51
N ALA A 133 39.70 23.21 1.54
CA ALA A 133 40.13 22.77 0.24
C ALA A 133 41.31 21.80 0.39
N SER A 134 41.32 20.70 -0.36
CA SER A 134 42.54 19.95 -0.68
C SER A 134 42.38 19.26 -2.03
N VAL A 135 43.03 19.92 -2.98
CA VAL A 135 43.44 19.55 -4.32
C VAL A 135 43.79 18.07 -4.59
N ALA A 136 43.51 17.68 -5.84
CA ALA A 136 44.25 16.77 -6.71
C ALA A 136 44.37 15.28 -6.33
N GLY A 137 43.74 14.44 -7.16
CA GLY A 137 43.97 13.00 -7.22
C GLY A 137 43.36 12.37 -8.48
N LEU A 138 43.89 12.72 -9.65
CA LEU A 138 43.70 12.00 -10.91
C LEU A 138 44.49 10.68 -10.88
N ALA A 139 43.82 9.55 -11.17
CA ALA A 139 44.28 8.23 -11.63
C ALA A 139 43.47 7.14 -10.90
N ALA A 140 42.91 6.08 -11.48
CA ALA A 140 43.01 5.43 -12.80
C ALA A 140 41.69 4.64 -13.01
N LEU A 141 41.06 4.71 -14.18
CA LEU A 141 41.01 3.64 -15.19
C LEU A 141 40.91 2.18 -14.67
N GLY A 142 39.81 1.51 -15.01
CA GLY A 142 39.63 0.05 -15.03
C GLY A 142 38.50 -0.41 -14.11
N LEU A 143 37.46 -1.15 -14.52
CA LEU A 143 37.29 -2.02 -15.69
C LEU A 143 35.80 -2.12 -16.07
N CYS A 144 35.54 -2.21 -17.37
CA CYS A 144 34.30 -2.74 -17.90
C CYS A 144 34.31 -4.26 -17.69
N GLY A 145 33.27 -4.80 -17.06
CA GLY A 145 33.03 -6.24 -17.00
C GLY A 145 31.78 -6.57 -17.80
N ALA A 146 31.94 -6.77 -19.11
CA ALA A 146 30.91 -7.29 -19.99
C ALA A 146 30.48 -8.69 -19.53
N GLY A 147 29.26 -8.81 -18.99
CA GLY A 147 28.75 -10.10 -18.52
C GLY A 147 27.34 -10.02 -17.96
N GLY A 148 26.36 -9.88 -18.85
CA GLY A 148 24.96 -10.29 -18.65
C GLY A 148 24.31 -10.01 -17.28
N CYS A 149 23.59 -8.89 -17.18
CA CYS A 149 22.42 -8.85 -16.30
C CYS A 149 21.37 -9.77 -16.91
N ARG A 150 21.26 -10.99 -16.39
CA ARG A 150 20.21 -11.96 -16.72
C ARG A 150 19.42 -12.24 -15.46
#